data_AF-A0A3M1BDD2-F1
#
_entry.id   AF-A0A3M1BDD2-F1
#
_cell.length_a   1.000
_cell.length_b   1.000
_cell.length_c   1.000
_cell.angle_alpha   90.00
_cell.angle_beta   90.00
_cell.angle_gamma   90.00
#
_symmetry.space_group_name_H-M   'P 1'
#
loop_
_entity.id
_entity.type
_entity.pdbx_description
1 polymer ?
#
loop_
_entity_poly.entity_id
_entity_poly.type
_entity_poly.pdbx_seq_one_letter_code
_entity_poly.pdbx_strand_id
1 'polypeptide(L)'
;DIDLWEMNEAFASPVLKFQRDLDLADDILNVNGGAIAMGHPLGATGAMLLGTLLDELERRDLNTGLVAMCVGGGMGIATIIERV
;
A
#
# COMPACT_ATOMS: atom_id res chain seq x y z
N ASP A 1 -14.39 -4.20 3.69
CA ASP A 1 -13.84 -5.37 2.99
C ASP A 1 -12.33 -5.41 3.02
N ILE A 2 -11.63 -4.30 2.76
CA ILE A 2 -10.18 -4.21 2.94
C ILE A 2 -9.86 -3.62 4.32
N ASP A 3 -9.07 -4.33 5.10
CA ASP A 3 -8.65 -3.92 6.45
C ASP A 3 -7.45 -2.96 6.41
N LEU A 4 -6.49 -3.20 5.50
CA LEU A 4 -5.28 -2.38 5.33
C LEU A 4 -4.95 -2.11 3.86
N TRP A 5 -4.45 -0.90 3.60
CA TRP A 5 -4.06 -0.42 2.29
C TRP A 5 -2.59 0.00 2.30
N GLU A 6 -1.83 -0.50 1.33
CA GLU A 6 -0.47 -0.06 1.04
C GLU A 6 -0.44 0.55 -0.37
N MET A 7 -0.10 1.83 -0.46
CA MET A 7 0.10 2.54 -1.72
C MET A 7 1.53 3.06 -1.77
N ASN A 8 2.28 2.66 -2.80
CA ASN A 8 3.66 3.11 -2.96
C ASN A 8 3.78 4.64 -2.96
N GLU A 9 4.58 5.17 -2.04
CA GLU A 9 4.78 6.61 -1.86
C GLU A 9 5.85 7.16 -2.81
N ALA A 10 5.66 7.01 -4.12
CA ALA A 10 6.57 7.60 -5.10
C ALA A 10 6.67 9.13 -4.94
N PHE A 11 5.56 9.75 -4.56
CA PHE A 11 5.42 11.15 -4.12
C PHE A 11 4.27 11.23 -3.11
N ALA A 12 4.16 12.33 -2.36
CA ALA A 12 3.04 12.55 -1.46
C ALA A 12 1.69 12.77 -2.20
N SER A 13 1.71 13.47 -3.34
CA SER A 13 0.47 13.86 -4.03
C SER A 13 -0.33 12.69 -4.63
N PRO A 14 0.25 11.64 -5.24
CA PRO A 14 -0.50 10.46 -5.67
C PRO A 14 -1.17 9.73 -4.50
N VAL A 15 -0.52 9.64 -3.34
CA VAL A 15 -1.09 9.01 -2.14
C VAL A 15 -2.31 9.79 -1.65
N LEU A 16 -2.20 11.12 -1.50
CA LEU A 16 -3.32 11.97 -1.09
C LEU A 16 -4.47 11.99 -2.11
N LYS A 17 -4.16 11.89 -3.42
CA LYS A 17 -5.16 11.77 -4.48
C LYS A 17 -5.89 10.42 -4.40
N PHE A 18 -5.14 9.33 -4.26
CA PHE A 18 -5.67 7.98 -4.11
C PHE A 18 -6.58 7.87 -2.89
N GLN A 19 -6.12 8.37 -1.74
CA GLN A 19 -6.88 8.43 -0.51
C GLN A 19 -8.20 9.19 -0.67
N ARG A 20 -8.16 10.39 -1.28
CA ARG A 20 -9.35 11.21 -1.50
C ARG A 20 -10.35 10.55 -2.45
N ASP A 21 -9.87 9.90 -3.50
CA ASP A 21 -10.74 9.30 -4.52
C ASP A 21 -11.48 8.07 -4.02
N LEU A 22 -10.84 7.32 -3.12
CA LEU A 22 -11.39 6.09 -2.53
C LEU A 22 -11.96 6.31 -1.12
N ASP A 23 -11.92 7.53 -0.60
CA ASP A 23 -12.40 7.92 0.73
C ASP A 23 -11.79 7.05 1.86
N LEU A 24 -10.47 6.85 1.82
CA LEU A 24 -9.76 6.01 2.79
C LEU A 24 -9.44 6.77 4.08
N ALA A 25 -9.68 6.13 5.22
CA ALA A 25 -9.26 6.64 6.52
C ALA A 25 -7.72 6.63 6.68
N ASP A 26 -7.17 7.60 7.43
CA ASP A 26 -5.73 7.72 7.66
C ASP A 26 -5.14 6.53 8.42
N ASP A 27 -5.92 5.85 9.24
CA ASP A 27 -5.47 4.78 10.14
C ASP A 27 -5.36 3.39 9.49
N ILE A 28 -5.72 3.29 8.21
CA ILE A 28 -5.64 2.07 7.41
C ILE A 28 -4.73 2.17 6.19
N LEU A 29 -4.16 3.35 5.89
CA LEU A 29 -3.30 3.60 4.73
C LEU A 29 -1.84 3.78 5.13
N ASN A 30 -0.93 2.96 4.58
CA ASN A 30 0.52 3.03 4.81
C ASN A 30 0.89 3.10 6.31
N VAL A 31 0.25 2.24 7.11
CA VAL A 31 0.25 2.34 8.59
C VAL A 31 1.62 2.13 9.23
N ASN A 32 2.56 1.53 8.49
CA ASN A 32 3.95 1.31 8.90
C ASN A 32 4.93 2.30 8.21
N GLY A 33 4.41 3.36 7.58
CA GLY A 33 5.16 4.28 6.75
C GLY A 33 5.43 3.70 5.35
N GLY A 34 6.02 4.51 4.46
CA GLY A 34 6.29 4.07 3.10
C GLY A 34 7.58 4.61 2.50
N ALA A 35 7.61 4.65 1.16
CA ALA A 35 8.80 4.92 0.38
C ALA A 35 9.38 6.33 0.55
N ILE A 36 8.60 7.31 1.03
CA ILE A 36 9.13 8.64 1.38
C ILE A 36 10.15 8.53 2.51
N ALA A 37 9.88 7.67 3.49
CA ALA A 37 10.74 7.45 4.63
C ALA A 37 11.81 6.37 4.37
N MET A 38 11.40 5.24 3.77
CA MET A 38 12.22 4.03 3.67
C MET A 38 12.95 3.86 2.33
N GLY A 39 12.58 4.66 1.33
CA GLY A 39 13.14 4.61 -0.01
C GLY A 39 12.37 3.71 -0.98
N HIS A 40 12.63 3.91 -2.28
CA HIS A 40 11.95 3.22 -3.38
C HIS A 40 12.95 2.51 -4.31
N PRO A 41 13.43 1.29 -3.96
CA PRO A 41 14.20 0.46 -4.88
C PRO A 41 13.30 -0.10 -5.99
N LEU A 42 12.95 0.75 -6.97
CA LEU A 42 12.02 0.55 -8.10
C LEU A 42 11.49 -0.88 -8.31
N GLY A 43 12.34 -1.81 -8.77
CA GLY A 43 11.92 -3.18 -9.13
C GLY A 43 11.56 -4.10 -7.95
N ALA A 44 11.98 -3.76 -6.73
CA ALA A 44 11.74 -4.55 -5.52
C ALA A 44 10.57 -4.02 -4.68
N THR A 45 10.20 -2.74 -4.80
CA THR A 45 9.23 -2.11 -3.88
C THR A 45 7.87 -2.80 -3.86
N GLY A 46 7.36 -3.27 -5.00
CA GLY A 46 6.07 -3.99 -5.02
C GLY A 46 6.06 -5.25 -4.15
N ALA A 47 7.16 -6.01 -4.17
CA ALA A 47 7.31 -7.19 -3.31
C ALA A 47 7.54 -6.82 -1.84
N MET A 48 8.27 -5.73 -1.58
CA MET A 48 8.47 -5.23 -0.21
C MET A 48 7.15 -4.80 0.42
N LEU A 49 6.33 -4.00 -0.29
CA LEU A 49 5.01 -3.57 0.20
C LEU A 49 4.07 -4.75 0.44
N LEU A 50 4.09 -5.75 -0.45
CA LEU A 50 3.33 -6.99 -0.26
C LEU A 50 3.72 -7.72 1.03
N GLY A 51 5.02 -7.83 1.30
CA GLY A 51 5.52 -8.42 2.55
C GLY A 51 5.13 -7.60 3.77
N THR A 52 5.31 -6.27 3.72
CA THR A 52 4.92 -5.36 4.80
C THR A 52 3.43 -5.44 5.12
N LEU A 53 2.57 -5.51 4.10
CA LEU A 53 1.13 -5.68 4.28
C LEU A 53 0.80 -7.01 4.96
N LEU A 54 1.39 -8.12 4.48
CA LEU A 54 1.16 -9.44 5.06
C LEU A 54 1.57 -9.48 6.53
N ASP A 55 2.78 -9.03 6.84
CA ASP A 55 3.30 -8.98 8.22
C ASP A 55 2.39 -8.15 9.13
N GLU A 56 1.84 -7.04 8.62
CA GLU A 56 0.96 -6.17 9.39
C GLU A 56 -0.46 -6.76 9.59
N LEU A 57 -0.99 -7.46 8.59
CA LEU A 57 -2.23 -8.22 8.74
C LEU A 57 -2.08 -9.31 9.81
N GLU A 58 -0.98 -10.07 9.78
CA GLU A 58 -0.67 -11.07 10.80
C GLU A 58 -0.49 -10.45 12.19
N ARG A 59 0.23 -9.32 12.29
CA ARG A 59 0.48 -8.62 13.56
C ARG A 59 -0.80 -8.08 14.21
N ARG A 60 -1.78 -7.66 13.40
CA ARG A 60 -3.07 -7.10 13.89
C ARG A 60 -4.20 -8.13 13.96
N ASP A 61 -3.97 -9.38 13.56
CA ASP A 61 -5.02 -10.41 13.40
C ASP A 61 -6.16 -9.94 12.46
N LEU A 62 -5.79 -9.31 11.35
CA LEU A 62 -6.69 -8.85 10.28
C LEU A 62 -6.67 -9.85 9.10
N ASN A 63 -7.57 -9.69 8.14
CA ASN A 63 -7.77 -10.69 7.09
C ASN A 63 -7.35 -10.19 5.71
N THR A 64 -7.91 -9.08 5.24
CA THR A 64 -7.82 -8.69 3.83
C THR A 64 -7.04 -7.39 3.67
N GLY A 65 -6.06 -7.39 2.78
CA GLY A 65 -5.27 -6.20 2.47
C GLY A 65 -5.13 -5.94 0.98
N LEU A 66 -4.82 -4.70 0.62
CA LEU A 66 -4.60 -4.28 -0.77
C LEU A 66 -3.28 -3.52 -0.92
N VAL A 67 -2.46 -3.93 -1.89
CA VAL A 67 -1.28 -3.18 -2.33
C VAL A 67 -1.55 -2.54 -3.69
N ALA A 68 -1.25 -1.25 -3.83
CA ALA A 68 -1.37 -0.49 -5.07
C ALA A 68 -0.07 0.26 -5.42
N MET A 69 0.20 0.41 -6.71
CA MET A 69 1.33 1.20 -7.19
C MET A 69 0.98 2.00 -8.45
N CYS A 70 1.43 3.25 -8.50
CA CYS A 70 1.52 4.01 -9.74
C CYS A 70 2.77 3.60 -10.53
N VAL A 71 2.69 3.62 -11.85
CA VAL A 71 3.79 3.23 -12.74
C VAL A 71 3.97 4.28 -13.85
N GLY A 72 5.22 4.48 -14.28
CA GLY A 72 5.54 5.36 -15.40
C GLY A 72 4.72 5.04 -16.65
N GLY A 73 4.39 6.06 -17.43
CA GLY A 73 3.52 5.90 -18.60
C GLY A 73 2.02 5.85 -18.28
N GLY A 74 1.62 6.17 -17.04
CA GLY A 74 0.21 6.25 -16.63
C GLY A 74 -0.43 4.91 -16.34
N MET A 75 0.37 3.87 -16.09
CA MET A 75 -0.10 2.55 -15.70
C MET A 75 -0.32 2.47 -14.17
N GLY A 76 -1.12 1.50 -13.75
CA GLY A 76 -1.34 1.18 -12.34
C GLY A 76 -1.48 -0.34 -12.15
N ILE A 77 -1.08 -0.82 -10.99
CA ILE A 77 -1.26 -2.21 -10.58
C ILE A 77 -1.80 -2.25 -9.15
N ALA A 78 -2.68 -3.20 -8.89
CA ALA A 78 -3.20 -3.47 -7.55
C ALA A 78 -3.31 -4.99 -7.33
N THR A 79 -3.07 -5.42 -6.11
CA THR A 79 -3.17 -6.82 -5.67
C THR A 79 -3.91 -6.86 -4.34
N ILE A 80 -4.91 -7.73 -4.22
CA ILE A 80 -5.58 -8.05 -2.96
C ILE A 80 -5.04 -9.38 -2.44
N ILE A 81 -4.77 -9.45 -1.14
CA ILE A 81 -4.44 -10.68 -0.44
C ILE A 81 -5.40 -10.90 0.73
N GLU A 82 -5.59 -12.16 1.08
CA GLU A 82 -6.34 -12.60 2.26
C GLU A 82 -5.43 -13.55 3.06
N ARG A 83 -5.33 -13.32 4.37
CA ARG A 83 -4.57 -14.17 5.30
C ARG A 83 -5.28 -15.52 5.50
N VAL A 84 -4.51 -16.59 5.66
CA VAL A 84 -4.98 -17.97 5.92
C VAL A 84 -4.83 -18.33 7.40
#